data_AF-A0A938IT09-F1
#
_entry.id   AF-A0A938IT09-F1
#
_cell.length_a   1.000
_cell.length_b   1.000
_cell.length_c   1.000
_cell.angle_alpha   90.00
_cell.angle_beta   90.00
_cell.angle_gamma   90.00
#
_symmetry.space_group_name_H-M   'P 1'
#
loop_
_entity.id
_entity.type
_entity.pdbx_description
1 polymer ?
#
loop_
_entity_poly.entity_id
_entity_poly.type
_entity_poly.pdbx_seq_one_letter_code
_entity_poly.pdbx_strand_id
1 'polypeptide(L)'
;MVQERNRGGLIHKMVSGVLPGREHHDTGQFPDVPGQLLEVKFQTSPTIDLGLVSPDSTERLANQPEFRHCDVRYAVFYGSISGGKVQVENLVICTGEDFFTFFRRFEGKVVNRKIQIHLTKGFFD
;
A
#
# COMPACT_ATOMS: atom_id res chain seq x y z
N MET A 1 14.69 -2.89 6.65
CA MET A 1 14.27 -1.80 5.75
C MET A 1 14.45 -2.10 4.25
N VAL A 2 15.62 -2.49 3.73
CA VAL A 2 15.77 -2.83 2.28
C VAL A 2 15.00 -4.10 1.89
N GLN A 3 14.89 -5.08 2.79
CA GLN A 3 14.20 -6.35 2.52
C GLN A 3 12.68 -6.23 2.38
N GLU A 4 11.98 -5.48 3.23
CA GLU A 4 10.52 -5.32 3.13
C GLU A 4 10.09 -4.60 1.86
N ARG A 5 10.84 -3.56 1.46
CA ARG A 5 10.57 -2.81 0.23
C ARG A 5 10.74 -3.69 -1.02
N ASN A 6 11.79 -4.51 -1.05
CA ASN A 6 12.01 -5.49 -2.12
C ASN A 6 10.96 -6.62 -2.14
N ARG A 7 10.33 -6.92 -1.00
CA ARG A 7 9.34 -8.01 -0.85
C ARG A 7 7.91 -7.57 -1.12
N GLY A 8 7.52 -6.36 -0.68
CA GLY A 8 6.28 -5.72 -1.11
C GLY A 8 6.24 -5.59 -2.64
N GLY A 9 7.37 -5.21 -3.25
CA GLY A 9 7.55 -5.23 -4.70
C GLY A 9 7.38 -6.61 -5.35
N LEU A 10 7.70 -7.72 -4.64
CA LEU A 10 7.52 -9.08 -5.17
C LEU A 10 6.05 -9.50 -5.22
N ILE A 11 5.27 -9.24 -4.16
CA ILE A 11 3.82 -9.46 -4.17
C ILE A 11 3.16 -8.60 -5.24
N HIS A 12 3.52 -7.32 -5.30
CA HIS A 12 3.04 -6.40 -6.31
C HIS A 12 3.35 -6.94 -7.73
N LYS A 13 4.60 -7.34 -8.01
CA LYS A 13 4.98 -7.94 -9.29
C LYS A 13 4.19 -9.21 -9.64
N MET A 14 3.90 -10.07 -8.66
CA MET A 14 3.10 -11.27 -8.89
C MET A 14 1.65 -10.93 -9.22
N VAL A 15 1.01 -10.03 -8.46
CA VAL A 15 -0.37 -9.59 -8.68
C VAL A 15 -0.51 -8.92 -10.06
N SER A 16 0.38 -7.99 -10.38
CA SER A 16 0.40 -7.31 -11.69
C SER A 16 0.72 -8.26 -12.84
N GLY A 17 1.45 -9.36 -12.58
CA GLY A 17 1.75 -10.38 -13.58
C GLY A 17 0.56 -11.29 -13.94
N VAL A 18 -0.37 -11.52 -13.00
CA VAL A 18 -1.53 -12.40 -13.22
C VAL A 18 -2.76 -11.66 -13.73
N LEU A 19 -2.87 -10.36 -13.45
CA LEU A 19 -4.02 -9.55 -13.90
C LEU A 19 -3.91 -9.15 -15.38
N PRO A 20 -5.03 -9.12 -16.12
CA PRO A 20 -5.07 -8.58 -17.49
C PRO A 20 -4.89 -7.04 -17.49
N GLY A 21 -4.38 -6.48 -18.60
CA GLY A 21 -4.03 -5.05 -18.71
C GLY A 21 -2.54 -4.75 -18.52
N ARG A 22 -1.68 -5.69 -18.95
CA ARG A 22 -0.23 -5.75 -18.74
C ARG A 22 0.56 -4.69 -19.50
N GLU A 23 0.58 -3.45 -19.01
CA GLU A 23 1.71 -2.55 -19.22
C GLU A 23 2.12 -1.98 -17.87
N HIS A 24 2.76 -2.83 -17.06
CA HIS A 24 3.31 -2.41 -15.79
C HIS A 24 4.59 -1.61 -16.04
N HIS A 25 4.47 -0.30 -15.93
CA HIS A 25 5.60 0.57 -15.62
C HIS A 25 5.54 0.86 -14.12
N ASP A 26 6.57 0.45 -13.38
CA ASP A 26 6.80 0.83 -11.99
C ASP A 26 7.20 2.32 -11.94
N THR A 27 6.31 3.19 -12.41
CA THR A 27 6.50 4.64 -12.52
C THR A 27 6.22 5.37 -11.20
N GLY A 28 5.92 4.62 -10.13
CA GLY A 28 5.45 5.19 -8.86
C GLY A 28 4.08 5.87 -8.99
N GLN A 29 3.28 5.45 -9.97
CA GLN A 29 1.95 6.02 -10.18
C GLN A 29 0.89 5.21 -9.44
N PHE A 30 -0.03 5.93 -8.81
CA PHE A 30 -1.19 5.38 -8.12
C PHE A 30 -2.40 5.37 -9.08
N PRO A 31 -3.20 4.29 -9.12
CA PRO A 31 -3.01 3.03 -8.40
C PRO A 31 -2.02 2.08 -9.10
N ASP A 32 -1.54 1.08 -8.37
CA ASP A 32 -0.59 0.04 -8.83
C ASP A 32 -0.97 -0.65 -10.17
N VAL A 33 -2.26 -0.89 -10.40
CA VAL A 33 -2.81 -1.44 -11.66
C VAL A 33 -3.90 -0.49 -12.21
N PRO A 34 -3.52 0.53 -13.00
CA PRO A 34 -4.43 1.59 -13.47
C PRO A 34 -5.64 1.06 -14.25
N GLY A 35 -5.41 0.14 -15.20
CA GLY A 35 -6.47 -0.47 -16.01
C GLY A 35 -7.46 -1.35 -15.23
N GLN A 36 -7.22 -1.56 -13.93
CA GLN A 36 -8.12 -2.25 -13.02
C GLN A 36 -8.53 -1.38 -11.82
N LEU A 37 -8.08 -0.13 -11.73
CA LEU A 37 -8.25 0.71 -10.54
C LEU A 37 -7.94 -0.07 -9.26
N LEU A 38 -6.78 -0.73 -9.20
CA LEU A 38 -6.42 -1.62 -8.10
C LEU A 38 -5.08 -1.20 -7.49
N GLU A 39 -5.09 -0.91 -6.20
CA GLU A 39 -3.92 -0.72 -5.35
C GLU A 39 -3.61 -2.01 -4.57
N VAL A 40 -2.35 -2.41 -4.52
CA VAL A 40 -1.90 -3.64 -3.86
C VAL A 40 -1.09 -3.30 -2.62
N LYS A 41 -1.51 -3.80 -1.46
CA LYS A 41 -0.76 -3.67 -0.21
C LYS A 41 -0.44 -5.05 0.34
N PHE A 42 0.78 -5.24 0.81
CA PHE A 42 1.19 -6.42 1.57
C PHE A 42 1.70 -5.97 2.93
N GLN A 43 1.19 -6.57 4.02
CA GLN A 43 1.63 -6.28 5.37
C GLN A 43 1.93 -7.57 6.14
N THR A 44 3.03 -7.56 6.88
CA THR A 44 3.37 -8.55 7.91
C THR A 44 3.04 -8.05 9.31
N SER A 45 2.71 -6.78 9.44
CA SER A 45 2.31 -6.11 10.66
C SER A 45 0.81 -5.82 10.65
N PRO A 46 0.20 -5.54 11.81
CA PRO A 46 -1.22 -5.18 11.88
C PRO A 46 -1.54 -3.79 11.32
N THR A 47 -0.55 -2.99 10.91
CA THR A 47 -0.77 -1.62 10.40
C THR A 47 -0.51 -1.53 8.91
N ILE A 48 -1.39 -0.83 8.20
CA ILE A 48 -1.27 -0.62 6.76
C ILE A 48 -0.67 0.77 6.49
N ASP A 49 0.40 0.83 5.70
CA ASP A 49 0.92 2.09 5.16
C ASP A 49 0.12 2.49 3.91
N LEU A 50 -0.58 3.62 4.01
CA LEU A 50 -1.39 4.20 2.94
C LEU A 50 -0.61 5.19 2.06
N GLY A 51 0.60 5.58 2.47
CA GLY A 51 1.38 6.59 1.77
C GLY A 51 0.75 7.99 1.87
N LEU A 52 0.71 8.71 0.74
CA LEU A 52 0.27 10.11 0.67
C LEU A 52 -1.23 10.29 0.36
N VAL A 53 -1.90 9.21 -0.05
CA VAL A 53 -3.28 9.25 -0.54
C VAL A 53 -4.20 8.62 0.50
N SER A 54 -5.29 9.31 0.84
CA SER A 54 -6.36 8.72 1.66
C SER A 54 -7.30 7.89 0.77
N PRO A 55 -7.57 6.62 1.08
CA PRO A 55 -8.48 5.76 0.31
C PRO A 55 -9.88 6.33 0.15
N ASP A 56 -10.42 6.98 1.18
CA ASP A 56 -11.76 7.59 1.19
C ASP A 56 -11.83 8.96 0.50
N SER A 57 -10.72 9.45 -0.07
CA SER A 57 -10.68 10.77 -0.70
C SER A 57 -11.57 10.83 -1.95
N THR A 58 -12.32 11.91 -2.06
CA THR A 58 -13.14 12.21 -3.26
C THR A 58 -12.36 12.99 -4.32
N GLU A 59 -11.09 13.29 -4.08
CA GLU A 59 -10.20 13.91 -5.07
C GLU A 59 -10.00 12.99 -6.28
N ARG A 60 -9.82 13.60 -7.45
CA ARG A 60 -9.66 12.89 -8.72
C ARG A 60 -8.24 12.34 -8.87
N LEU A 61 -8.12 11.18 -9.52
CA LEU A 61 -6.81 10.62 -9.85
C LEU A 61 -6.09 11.52 -10.86
N ALA A 62 -4.79 11.75 -10.65
CA ALA A 62 -4.00 12.65 -11.50
C ALA A 62 -3.93 12.20 -12.97
N ASN A 63 -3.84 10.89 -13.22
CA ASN A 63 -3.65 10.32 -14.56
C ASN A 63 -4.94 9.69 -15.14
N GLN A 64 -6.01 9.60 -14.36
CA GLN A 64 -7.32 9.08 -14.76
C GLN A 64 -8.42 9.91 -14.08
N PRO A 65 -8.55 11.21 -14.44
CA PRO A 65 -9.39 12.16 -13.73
C PRO A 65 -10.89 11.84 -13.77
N GLU A 66 -11.31 10.90 -14.62
CA GLU A 66 -12.65 10.34 -14.63
C GLU A 66 -12.99 9.54 -13.34
N PHE A 67 -11.97 9.07 -12.61
CA PHE A 67 -12.10 8.36 -11.35
C PHE A 67 -11.56 9.17 -10.17
N ARG A 68 -12.04 8.84 -8.97
CA ARG A 68 -11.60 9.39 -7.68
C ARG A 68 -10.80 8.35 -6.91
N HIS A 69 -10.09 8.80 -5.87
CA HIS A 69 -9.38 7.87 -4.98
C HIS A 69 -10.32 6.85 -4.32
N CYS A 70 -11.51 7.29 -3.90
CA CYS A 70 -12.52 6.39 -3.32
C CYS A 70 -13.07 5.33 -4.28
N ASP A 71 -12.92 5.52 -5.59
CA ASP A 71 -13.32 4.54 -6.62
C ASP A 71 -12.26 3.44 -6.80
N VAL A 72 -11.04 3.62 -6.30
CA VAL A 72 -9.94 2.64 -6.38
C VAL A 72 -10.19 1.48 -5.43
N ARG A 73 -10.01 0.24 -5.90
CA ARG A 73 -10.06 -0.97 -5.09
C ARG A 73 -8.71 -1.23 -4.43
N TYR A 74 -8.74 -1.76 -3.22
CA TYR A 74 -7.56 -2.15 -2.48
C TYR A 74 -7.55 -3.67 -2.30
N ALA A 75 -6.47 -4.33 -2.74
CA ALA A 75 -6.16 -5.71 -2.38
C ALA A 75 -5.11 -5.69 -1.27
N VAL A 76 -5.56 -5.87 -0.03
CA VAL A 76 -4.70 -5.89 1.16
C VAL A 76 -4.40 -7.33 1.55
N PHE A 77 -3.17 -7.75 1.30
CA PHE A 77 -2.65 -9.06 1.64
C PHE A 77 -2.01 -9.04 3.03
N TYR A 78 -2.41 -10.01 3.86
CA TYR A 78 -1.76 -10.32 5.12
C TYR A 78 -0.92 -11.57 4.97
N GLY A 79 0.26 -11.57 5.57
CA GLY A 79 1.09 -12.74 5.57
C GLY A 79 2.22 -12.70 6.57
N SER A 80 2.90 -13.82 6.69
CA SER A 80 4.08 -13.97 7.52
C SER A 80 5.32 -14.23 6.67
N ILE A 81 6.49 -14.01 7.27
CA ILE A 81 7.77 -14.34 6.65
C ILE A 81 8.47 -15.35 7.56
N SER A 82 8.72 -16.54 7.02
CA SER A 82 9.45 -17.60 7.71
C SER A 82 10.43 -18.26 6.76
N GLY A 83 11.69 -18.41 7.20
CA GLY A 83 12.74 -19.04 6.39
C GLY A 83 12.98 -18.38 5.02
N GLY A 84 12.75 -17.06 4.91
CA GLY A 84 12.90 -16.31 3.65
C GLY A 84 11.74 -16.49 2.66
N LYS A 85 10.71 -17.27 3.01
CA LYS A 85 9.49 -17.43 2.21
C LYS A 85 8.40 -16.48 2.72
N VAL A 86 7.65 -15.91 1.79
CA VAL A 86 6.44 -15.15 2.09
C VAL A 86 5.26 -16.12 2.05
N GLN A 87 4.50 -16.19 3.12
CA GLN A 87 3.25 -16.94 3.19
C GLN A 87 2.10 -15.95 3.25
N VAL A 88 1.24 -15.96 2.23
CA VAL A 88 -0.01 -15.20 2.23
C VAL A 88 -1.04 -15.97 3.03
N GLU A 89 -1.65 -15.31 4.00
CA GLU A 89 -2.59 -15.92 4.94
C GLU A 89 -4.01 -15.43 4.69
N ASN A 90 -4.17 -14.13 4.42
CA ASN A 90 -5.47 -13.52 4.18
C ASN A 90 -5.40 -12.46 3.09
N LEU A 91 -6.54 -12.22 2.45
CA LEU A 91 -6.74 -11.14 1.48
C LEU A 91 -8.05 -10.44 1.80
N VAL A 92 -8.00 -9.12 1.91
CA VAL A 92 -9.17 -8.25 1.97
C VAL A 92 -9.24 -7.45 0.68
N ILE A 93 -10.42 -7.44 0.05
CA ILE A 93 -10.71 -6.61 -1.13
C ILE A 93 -11.85 -5.66 -0.76
N CYS A 94 -11.63 -4.36 -0.94
CA CYS A 94 -12.62 -3.31 -0.70
C CYS A 94 -12.39 -2.15 -1.68
N THR A 95 -13.38 -1.26 -1.81
CA THR A 95 -13.19 0.06 -2.45
C THR A 95 -12.48 1.02 -1.49
N GLY A 96 -11.97 2.12 -2.02
CA GLY A 96 -11.41 3.21 -1.22
C GLY A 96 -12.48 3.84 -0.33
N GLU A 97 -13.71 3.96 -0.85
CA GLU A 97 -14.90 4.39 -0.10
C GLU A 97 -15.13 3.53 1.16
N ASP A 98 -15.12 2.20 1.02
CA ASP A 98 -15.39 1.28 2.13
C ASP A 98 -14.15 0.96 2.97
N PHE A 99 -12.97 1.47 2.60
CA PHE A 99 -11.69 1.03 3.18
C PHE A 99 -11.69 1.10 4.72
N PHE A 100 -12.18 2.22 5.28
CA PHE A 100 -12.20 2.43 6.72
C PHE A 100 -13.36 1.74 7.46
N THR A 101 -14.23 1.03 6.75
CA THR A 101 -15.18 0.08 7.36
C THR A 101 -14.49 -1.22 7.75
N PHE A 102 -13.43 -1.61 7.03
CA PHE A 102 -12.63 -2.81 7.29
C PHE A 102 -11.39 -2.50 8.15
N PHE A 103 -10.79 -1.33 7.97
CA PHE A 103 -9.53 -0.96 8.62
C PHE A 103 -9.71 0.24 9.55
N ARG A 104 -9.36 0.06 10.82
CA ARG A 104 -9.41 1.15 11.79
C ARG A 104 -8.30 2.17 11.52
N ARG A 105 -8.67 3.45 11.38
CA ARG A 105 -7.72 4.56 11.34
C ARG A 105 -7.01 4.70 12.69
N PHE A 106 -5.69 4.70 12.68
CA PHE A 106 -4.90 5.19 13.80
C PHE A 106 -4.75 6.71 13.67
N GLU A 107 -5.67 7.47 14.27
CA GLU A 107 -5.70 8.93 14.23
C GLU A 107 -4.71 9.62 15.19
N GLY A 108 -3.73 8.87 15.70
CA GLY A 108 -2.73 9.37 16.65
C GLY A 108 -1.91 10.53 16.07
N LYS A 109 -2.12 11.75 16.61
CA LYS A 109 -1.57 13.05 16.16
C LYS A 109 -1.59 13.18 14.64
N VAL A 110 -2.75 13.57 14.08
CA VAL A 110 -3.11 14.17 12.76
C VAL A 110 -1.98 14.86 11.95
N VAL A 111 -0.82 14.22 11.84
CA VAL A 111 0.43 14.75 11.30
C VAL A 111 1.17 13.54 10.73
N ASN A 112 0.85 13.24 9.48
CA ASN A 112 1.50 12.18 8.72
C ASN A 112 2.86 12.69 8.20
N ARG A 113 3.78 13.02 9.12
CA ARG A 113 5.14 13.44 8.79
C ARG A 113 6.13 12.37 9.23
N LYS A 114 7.04 11.98 8.33
CA LYS A 114 8.24 11.22 8.70
C LYS A 114 9.05 12.06 9.69
N ILE A 115 8.97 11.73 10.97
CA ILE A 115 9.79 12.37 12.00
C ILE A 115 11.19 11.76 11.90
N GLN A 116 12.13 12.49 11.31
CA GLN A 116 13.56 12.17 11.44
C GLN A 116 14.04 12.70 12.80
N ILE A 117 14.31 11.78 13.73
CA ILE A 117 14.96 12.10 15.01
C ILE A 117 16.47 12.01 14.78
N HIS A 118 17.21 13.09 15.04
CA HIS A 118 18.67 13.03 15.05
C HIS A 118 19.13 12.20 16.26
N LEU A 119 19.96 11.19 16.03
CA LEU A 119 20.65 10.49 17.10
C LEU A 119 21.71 11.43 17.71
N THR A 120 21.79 11.47 19.03
CA THR A 120 22.85 12.20 19.74
C THR A 120 24.22 11.62 19.41
N LYS A 121 25.26 12.47 19.40
CA LYS A 121 26.65 11.99 19.32
C LYS A 121 26.91 11.00 20.46
N GLY A 122 27.50 9.85 20.14
CA GLY A 122 27.80 8.79 21.10
C GLY A 122 26.65 7.85 21.45
N PHE A 123 25.55 7.82 20.69
CA PHE A 123 24.44 6.89 20.96
C PHE A 123 24.84 5.40 20.96
N PHE A 124 25.93 5.05 20.25
CA PHE A 124 26.46 3.69 20.17
C PHE A 124 27.84 3.54 20.83
N ASP A 125 28.33 4.57 21.49
CA ASP A 125 29.61 4.56 22.22
C ASP A 125 29.41 4.14 23.68
#